data_AF-A0A4V1VL01-F1
#
_entry.id   AF-A0A4V1VL01-F1
#
_cell.length_a   1.000
_cell.length_b   1.000
_cell.length_c   1.000
_cell.angle_alpha   90.00
_cell.angle_beta   90.00
_cell.angle_gamma   90.00
#
_symmetry.space_group_name_H-M   'P 1'
#
loop_
_entity.id
_entity.type
_entity.pdbx_description
1 polymer ?
#
loop_
_entity_poly.entity_id
_entity_poly.type
_entity_poly.pdbx_seq_one_letter_code
_entity_poly.pdbx_strand_id
1 'polypeptide(L)'
;MRRRALILTLPLAAPFIARAQPRQGPPHEWVFGAWTGGQYPPNDWDSLACFGSPTVIFTRDLVMRATALDTAYRQRTIETVALQPNGLEFRFTPVQPMAGPLGARMPPDVGFGCGGNPNVLRVERRGPDEIVFPGCNEFPSALRRCVKG
;
A
#
# COMPACT_ATOMS: atom_id res chain seq x y z
N MET A 1 -38.80 -60.64 -40.41
CA MET A 1 -39.06 -59.70 -39.29
C MET A 1 -37.87 -59.72 -38.33
N ARG A 2 -37.57 -58.56 -37.71
CA ARG A 2 -36.71 -58.34 -36.52
C ARG A 2 -35.19 -58.37 -36.73
N ARG A 3 -34.38 -57.47 -36.18
CA ARG A 3 -34.51 -56.11 -35.60
C ARG A 3 -33.04 -55.69 -35.37
N ARG A 4 -32.50 -54.71 -36.10
CA ARG A 4 -31.14 -54.18 -35.85
C ARG A 4 -31.24 -53.13 -34.75
N ALA A 5 -30.58 -53.37 -33.61
CA ALA A 5 -30.50 -52.44 -32.50
C ALA A 5 -29.36 -51.44 -32.75
N LEU A 6 -29.70 -50.15 -32.88
CA LEU A 6 -28.76 -49.05 -32.85
C LEU A 6 -28.39 -48.76 -31.39
N ILE A 7 -27.11 -48.87 -31.06
CA ILE A 7 -26.55 -48.41 -29.78
C ILE A 7 -26.08 -46.97 -29.98
N LEU A 8 -26.78 -46.00 -29.38
CA LEU A 8 -26.34 -44.62 -29.25
C LEU A 8 -25.36 -44.51 -28.08
N THR A 9 -24.08 -44.29 -28.37
CA THR A 9 -23.07 -43.91 -27.38
C THR A 9 -23.14 -42.40 -27.13
N LEU A 10 -23.68 -41.99 -25.98
CA LEU A 10 -23.55 -40.63 -25.48
C LEU A 10 -22.11 -40.41 -24.96
N PRO A 11 -21.40 -39.34 -25.37
CA PRO A 11 -20.13 -38.98 -24.73
C PRO A 11 -20.41 -38.35 -23.37
N LEU A 12 -19.90 -38.96 -22.30
CA LEU A 12 -19.82 -38.31 -20.99
C LEU A 12 -18.83 -37.12 -21.10
N ALA A 13 -19.36 -35.90 -21.07
CA ALA A 13 -18.56 -34.70 -20.89
C ALA A 13 -17.99 -34.69 -19.46
N ALA A 14 -16.69 -34.93 -19.33
CA ALA A 14 -15.99 -34.79 -18.06
C ALA A 14 -15.97 -33.29 -17.65
N PRO A 15 -16.25 -32.95 -16.38
CA PRO A 15 -16.17 -31.58 -15.93
C PRO A 15 -14.71 -31.15 -15.94
N PHE A 16 -14.39 -30.15 -16.77
CA PHE A 16 -13.13 -29.44 -16.68
C PHE A 16 -13.05 -28.78 -15.31
N ILE A 17 -12.22 -29.33 -14.42
CA ILE A 17 -11.86 -28.67 -13.16
C ILE A 17 -11.07 -27.42 -13.54
N ALA A 18 -11.75 -26.28 -13.54
CA ALA A 18 -11.11 -24.98 -13.65
C ALA A 18 -10.15 -24.82 -12.47
N ARG A 19 -8.84 -24.90 -12.75
CA ARG A 19 -7.83 -24.51 -11.76
C ARG A 19 -8.01 -23.02 -11.49
N ALA A 20 -8.38 -22.68 -10.26
CA ALA A 20 -8.40 -21.30 -9.80
C ALA A 20 -7.02 -20.68 -10.06
N GLN A 21 -6.95 -19.64 -10.89
CA GLN A 21 -5.72 -18.88 -11.08
C GLN A 21 -5.32 -18.30 -9.71
N PRO A 22 -4.05 -18.40 -9.30
CA PRO A 22 -3.60 -17.75 -8.08
C PRO A 22 -3.90 -16.26 -8.22
N ARG A 23 -4.71 -15.74 -7.31
CA ARG A 23 -5.12 -14.34 -7.27
C ARG A 23 -3.85 -13.53 -6.99
N GLN A 24 -3.25 -12.95 -8.02
CA GLN A 24 -2.14 -12.01 -7.82
C GLN A 24 -2.69 -10.81 -7.04
N GLY A 25 -2.18 -10.61 -5.83
CA GLY A 25 -2.50 -9.45 -5.02
C GLY A 25 -1.98 -8.15 -5.65
N PRO A 26 -2.32 -7.00 -5.06
CA PRO A 26 -1.77 -5.73 -5.53
C PRO A 26 -0.24 -5.71 -5.35
N PRO A 27 0.51 -5.00 -6.21
CA PRO A 27 1.97 -5.05 -6.23
C PRO A 27 2.62 -4.59 -4.93
N HIS A 28 1.90 -3.82 -4.11
CA HIS A 28 2.34 -3.32 -2.81
C HIS A 28 1.86 -4.12 -1.62
N GLU A 29 1.31 -5.32 -1.80
CA GLU A 29 0.82 -6.14 -0.68
C GLU A 29 1.89 -6.38 0.39
N TRP A 30 3.16 -6.40 0.00
CA TRP A 30 4.28 -6.62 0.91
C TRP A 30 4.53 -5.46 1.87
N VAL A 31 4.05 -4.23 1.60
CA VAL A 31 4.15 -3.12 2.56
C VAL A 31 2.96 -3.03 3.50
N PHE A 32 1.90 -3.83 3.32
CA PHE A 32 0.71 -3.73 4.16
C PHE A 32 1.01 -3.82 5.66
N GLY A 33 0.29 -3.01 6.44
CA GLY A 33 0.41 -2.97 7.89
C GLY A 33 0.95 -1.64 8.42
N ALA A 34 1.29 -1.66 9.71
CA ALA A 34 1.74 -0.52 10.47
C ALA A 34 3.28 -0.45 10.51
N TRP A 35 3.82 0.76 10.41
CA TRP A 35 5.24 1.07 10.37
C TRP A 35 5.56 2.23 11.31
N THR A 36 6.65 2.13 12.05
CA THR A 36 7.11 3.13 13.02
C THR A 36 8.50 3.67 12.66
N GLY A 37 8.82 4.88 13.11
CA GLY A 37 10.08 5.56 12.85
C GLY A 37 9.90 6.72 11.87
N GLY A 38 10.71 6.78 10.81
CA GLY A 38 10.57 7.78 9.75
C GLY A 38 11.10 9.16 10.14
N GLN A 39 10.56 9.81 11.16
CA GLN A 39 11.09 11.08 11.66
C GLN A 39 12.35 10.88 12.49
N TYR A 40 12.26 9.92 13.40
CA TYR A 40 13.36 9.45 14.23
C TYR A 40 13.55 7.94 13.97
N PRO A 41 14.75 7.39 14.22
CA PRO A 41 14.94 5.96 14.23
C PRO A 41 13.93 5.29 15.19
N PRO A 42 13.38 4.13 14.83
CA PRO A 42 12.41 3.44 15.68
C PRO A 42 13.10 2.78 16.88
N ASN A 43 12.68 3.15 18.09
CA ASN A 43 13.24 2.63 19.34
C ASN A 43 12.46 1.41 19.89
N ASP A 44 11.21 1.25 19.47
CA ASP A 44 10.31 0.15 19.83
C ASP A 44 9.44 -0.18 18.61
N TRP A 45 9.60 -1.40 18.07
CA TRP A 45 8.90 -1.86 16.86
C TRP A 45 8.35 -3.29 16.99
N ASP A 46 8.67 -3.98 18.07
CA ASP A 46 8.28 -5.36 18.37
C ASP A 46 7.30 -5.46 19.55
N SER A 47 6.89 -4.34 20.14
CA SER A 47 5.84 -4.30 21.16
C SER A 47 4.44 -4.04 20.60
N LEU A 48 3.42 -4.35 21.40
CA LEU A 48 2.03 -3.98 21.10
C LEU A 48 1.82 -2.45 21.06
N ALA A 49 2.68 -1.66 21.73
CA ALA A 49 2.59 -0.21 21.72
C ALA A 49 2.84 0.37 20.32
N CYS A 50 3.65 -0.29 19.49
CA CYS A 50 3.91 0.11 18.11
C CYS A 50 2.60 0.24 17.30
N PHE A 51 1.66 -0.69 17.49
CA PHE A 51 0.35 -0.65 16.81
C PHE A 51 -0.58 0.43 17.32
N GLY A 52 -0.35 0.95 18.54
CA GLY A 52 -1.14 2.03 19.13
C GLY A 52 -0.82 3.40 18.54
N SER A 53 0.40 3.60 18.02
CA SER A 53 0.83 4.88 17.46
C SER A 53 1.85 4.72 16.31
N PRO A 54 1.51 4.01 15.22
CA PRO A 54 2.44 3.88 14.10
C PRO A 54 2.59 5.19 13.33
N THR A 55 3.74 5.40 12.71
CA THR A 55 3.99 6.59 11.91
C THR A 55 3.29 6.51 10.55
N VAL A 56 3.31 5.33 9.92
CA VAL A 56 2.71 5.11 8.60
C VAL A 56 1.95 3.79 8.59
N ILE A 57 0.80 3.79 7.92
CA ILE A 57 -0.02 2.59 7.72
C ILE A 57 -0.29 2.44 6.23
N PHE A 58 0.12 1.31 5.66
CA PHE A 58 -0.21 0.95 4.28
C PHE A 58 -1.38 -0.03 4.28
N THR A 59 -2.38 0.29 3.48
CA THR A 59 -3.52 -0.59 3.22
C THR A 59 -3.63 -0.85 1.71
N ARG A 60 -4.68 -1.56 1.30
CA ARG A 60 -4.93 -1.83 -0.12
C ARG A 60 -5.08 -0.54 -0.94
N ASP A 61 -5.87 0.40 -0.44
CA ASP A 61 -6.33 1.56 -1.21
C ASP A 61 -5.93 2.91 -0.58
N LEU A 62 -5.37 2.87 0.63
CA LEU A 62 -4.98 4.06 1.39
C LEU A 62 -3.57 3.93 1.95
N VAL A 63 -2.85 5.04 1.98
CA VAL A 63 -1.69 5.24 2.85
C VAL A 63 -2.06 6.30 3.88
N MET A 64 -1.85 5.98 5.15
CA MET A 64 -2.08 6.91 6.26
C MET A 64 -0.74 7.26 6.90
N ARG A 65 -0.56 8.52 7.28
CA ARG A 65 0.65 8.97 7.98
C ARG A 65 0.33 9.93 9.11
N ALA A 66 1.16 9.92 10.15
CA ALA A 66 1.21 10.95 11.18
C ALA A 66 2.64 11.52 11.23
N THR A 67 2.77 12.79 11.61
CA THR A 67 4.06 13.44 11.87
C THR A 67 4.11 14.03 13.27
N ALA A 68 5.28 14.44 13.76
CA ALA A 68 5.41 15.08 15.08
C ALA A 68 4.70 16.44 15.11
N LEU A 69 4.56 17.09 13.96
CA LEU A 69 3.83 18.35 13.81
C LEU A 69 2.33 18.13 13.53
N ASP A 70 1.92 16.90 13.23
CA ASP A 70 0.53 16.54 12.92
C ASP A 70 0.22 15.11 13.37
N THR A 71 -0.30 15.01 14.59
CA THR A 71 -0.59 13.73 15.24
C THR A 71 -1.83 13.05 14.69
N ALA A 72 -2.67 13.76 13.94
CA ALA A 72 -3.83 13.16 13.28
C ALA A 72 -3.37 12.43 12.00
N TYR A 73 -3.93 11.23 11.75
CA TYR A 73 -3.60 10.52 10.52
C TYR A 73 -4.13 11.26 9.30
N ARG A 74 -3.20 11.65 8.42
CA ARG A 74 -3.51 12.12 7.07
C ARG A 74 -3.61 10.92 6.16
N GLN A 75 -4.73 10.83 5.45
CA GLN A 75 -5.05 9.72 4.56
C GLN A 75 -4.86 10.14 3.11
N ARG A 76 -4.27 9.24 2.32
CA ARG A 76 -4.04 9.43 0.88
C ARG A 76 -4.56 8.22 0.12
N THR A 77 -5.52 8.46 -0.77
CA THR A 77 -6.06 7.43 -1.65
C THR A 77 -5.06 7.09 -2.74
N ILE A 78 -4.76 5.81 -2.86
CA ILE A 78 -3.89 5.24 -3.88
C ILE A 78 -4.64 5.23 -5.20
N GLU A 79 -4.07 5.87 -6.22
CA GLU A 79 -4.56 5.81 -7.59
C GLU A 79 -3.88 4.67 -8.35
N THR A 80 -2.55 4.61 -8.29
CA THR A 80 -1.77 3.53 -8.90
C THR A 80 -0.55 3.21 -8.07
N VAL A 81 -0.02 1.99 -8.24
CA VAL A 81 1.27 1.60 -7.69
C VAL A 81 2.07 0.88 -8.75
N ALA A 82 3.33 1.32 -8.93
CA ALA A 82 4.29 0.70 -9.83
C ALA A 82 5.42 0.03 -9.02
N LEU A 83 5.83 -1.16 -9.46
CA LEU A 83 7.06 -1.78 -8.97
C LEU A 83 8.26 -1.00 -9.50
N GLN A 84 9.25 -0.81 -8.64
CA GLN A 84 10.56 -0.22 -8.96
C GLN A 84 11.66 -1.23 -8.64
N PRO A 85 12.88 -1.10 -9.22
CA PRO A 85 13.97 -2.06 -9.00
C PRO A 85 14.29 -2.34 -7.52
N ASN A 86 14.10 -1.34 -6.65
CA ASN A 86 14.37 -1.41 -5.22
C ASN A 86 13.13 -1.14 -4.35
N GLY A 87 11.91 -1.16 -4.92
CA GLY A 87 10.74 -0.72 -4.15
C GLY A 87 9.46 -0.49 -4.93
N LEU A 88 8.73 0.55 -4.52
CA LEU A 88 7.42 0.94 -5.06
C LEU A 88 7.39 2.44 -5.34
N GLU A 89 6.67 2.83 -6.39
CA GLU A 89 6.22 4.20 -6.60
C GLU A 89 4.69 4.23 -6.48
N PHE A 90 4.20 4.89 -5.44
CA PHE A 90 2.78 5.18 -5.23
C PHE A 90 2.43 6.48 -5.93
N ARG A 91 1.30 6.50 -6.61
CA ARG A 91 0.63 7.71 -7.06
C ARG A 91 -0.70 7.82 -6.33
N PHE A 92 -0.97 9.01 -5.81
CA PHE A 92 -2.17 9.29 -5.05
C PHE A 92 -3.13 10.16 -5.84
N THR A 93 -4.43 9.96 -5.59
CA THR A 93 -5.46 10.84 -6.11
C THR A 93 -5.17 12.28 -5.69
N PRO A 94 -5.13 13.24 -6.62
CA PRO A 94 -4.94 14.64 -6.29
C PRO A 94 -6.01 15.15 -5.33
N VAL A 95 -5.60 15.87 -4.29
CA VAL A 95 -6.53 16.56 -3.40
C VAL A 95 -6.85 17.93 -3.99
N GLN A 96 -8.13 18.30 -3.98
CA GLN A 96 -8.57 19.58 -4.47
C GLN A 96 -8.07 20.71 -3.54
N PRO A 97 -7.56 21.83 -4.10
CA PRO A 97 -7.22 22.99 -3.30
C PRO A 97 -8.40 23.46 -2.47
N MET A 98 -8.16 23.80 -1.21
CA MET A 98 -9.19 24.40 -0.36
C MET A 98 -9.28 25.90 -0.71
N ALA A 99 -10.46 26.35 -1.12
CA ALA A 99 -10.73 27.75 -1.36
C ALA A 99 -10.83 28.49 -0.01
N GLY A 100 -9.98 29.51 0.18
CA GLY A 100 -10.05 30.41 1.32
C GLY A 100 -10.20 31.88 0.89
N PRO A 101 -10.43 32.80 1.84
CA PRO A 101 -10.57 34.25 1.56
C PRO A 101 -9.34 34.87 0.87
N LEU A 102 -8.17 34.23 1.02
CA LEU A 102 -6.89 34.65 0.43
C LEU A 102 -6.50 33.83 -0.81
N GLY A 103 -7.47 33.17 -1.43
CA GLY A 103 -7.28 32.31 -2.60
C GLY A 103 -7.26 30.81 -2.28
N ALA A 104 -7.18 30.00 -3.33
CA ALA A 104 -7.07 28.55 -3.22
C ALA A 104 -5.66 28.16 -2.78
N ARG A 105 -5.55 27.42 -1.68
CA ARG A 105 -4.27 26.86 -1.21
C ARG A 105 -4.39 25.35 -1.04
N MET A 106 -3.31 24.67 -1.39
CA MET A 106 -3.18 23.26 -1.09
C MET A 106 -3.05 23.09 0.43
N PRO A 107 -3.69 22.07 1.04
CA PRO A 107 -3.43 21.74 2.43
C PRO A 107 -1.91 21.52 2.64
N PRO A 108 -1.29 22.12 3.67
CA PRO A 108 0.16 22.03 3.89
C PRO A 108 0.65 20.59 4.12
N ASP A 109 -0.26 19.70 4.48
CA ASP A 109 -0.12 18.30 4.86
C ASP A 109 -0.51 17.32 3.74
N VAL A 110 -0.72 17.82 2.52
CA VAL A 110 -1.26 17.02 1.41
C VAL A 110 -0.32 15.88 0.94
N GLY A 111 1.00 16.00 1.16
CA GLY A 111 2.01 15.09 0.63
C GLY A 111 2.81 14.36 1.71
N PHE A 112 3.91 13.71 1.35
CA PHE A 112 4.87 13.09 2.28
C PHE A 112 6.19 13.90 2.40
N GLY A 113 6.21 15.12 1.85
CA GLY A 113 7.42 15.95 1.80
C GLY A 113 8.50 15.43 0.85
N CYS A 114 8.14 14.59 -0.13
CA CYS A 114 9.06 13.91 -1.04
C CYS A 114 9.16 14.60 -2.40
N GLY A 115 10.38 14.94 -2.84
CA GLY A 115 10.68 15.27 -4.26
C GLY A 115 9.85 16.40 -4.89
N GLY A 116 9.22 17.27 -4.10
CA GLY A 116 8.39 18.39 -4.55
C GLY A 116 7.01 18.02 -5.13
N ASN A 117 6.63 16.74 -5.15
CA ASN A 117 5.32 16.30 -5.65
C ASN A 117 4.49 15.65 -4.53
N PRO A 118 3.39 16.27 -4.08
CA PRO A 118 2.58 15.74 -2.98
C PRO A 118 1.81 14.46 -3.34
N ASN A 119 1.67 14.15 -4.62
CA ASN A 119 0.90 13.01 -5.10
C ASN A 119 1.77 11.79 -5.40
N VAL A 120 3.07 11.82 -5.07
CA VAL A 120 3.99 10.70 -5.29
C VAL A 120 4.69 10.33 -3.99
N LEU A 121 4.75 9.04 -3.70
CA LEU A 121 5.59 8.49 -2.64
C LEU A 121 6.42 7.35 -3.20
N ARG A 122 7.74 7.46 -3.04
CA ARG A 122 8.67 6.36 -3.30
C ARG A 122 8.97 5.63 -2.02
N VAL A 123 8.88 4.31 -2.07
CA VAL A 123 9.18 3.44 -0.93
C VAL A 123 10.26 2.48 -1.37
N GLU A 124 11.43 2.55 -0.75
CA GLU A 124 12.50 1.59 -1.00
C GLU A 124 12.54 0.55 0.10
N ARG A 125 12.70 -0.71 -0.28
CA ARG A 125 12.91 -1.81 0.66
C ARG A 125 14.37 -1.85 1.08
N ARG A 126 14.64 -1.79 2.39
CA ARG A 126 15.99 -1.96 2.98
C ARG A 126 16.19 -3.31 3.65
N GLY A 127 15.11 -3.95 4.06
CA GLY A 127 15.12 -5.31 4.59
C GLY A 127 13.73 -5.96 4.53
N PRO A 128 13.55 -7.12 5.17
CA PRO A 128 12.23 -7.76 5.28
C PRO A 128 11.18 -6.85 5.93
N ASP A 129 11.60 -6.15 7.00
CA ASP A 129 10.75 -5.30 7.85
C ASP A 129 11.26 -3.87 7.96
N GLU A 130 11.98 -3.40 6.94
CA GLU A 130 12.57 -2.07 6.92
C GLU A 130 12.41 -1.41 5.56
N ILE A 131 11.90 -0.17 5.56
CA ILE A 131 11.69 0.66 4.38
C ILE A 131 12.21 2.07 4.61
N VAL A 132 12.49 2.79 3.52
CA VAL A 132 12.83 4.22 3.57
C VAL A 132 12.04 4.99 2.52
N PHE A 133 11.81 6.27 2.78
CA PHE A 133 11.22 7.20 1.82
C PHE A 133 12.31 8.17 1.33
N PRO A 134 12.97 7.90 0.18
CA PRO A 134 14.12 8.67 -0.26
C PRO A 134 13.73 10.12 -0.59
N GLY A 135 14.54 11.07 -0.09
CA GLY A 135 14.35 12.50 -0.36
C GLY A 135 13.10 13.11 0.26
N CYS A 136 12.59 12.52 1.35
CA CYS A 136 11.41 12.99 2.07
C CYS A 136 11.81 13.68 3.37
N ASN A 137 11.58 14.98 3.46
CA ASN A 137 11.98 15.77 4.63
C ASN A 137 11.16 15.46 5.89
N GLU A 138 9.92 14.98 5.72
CA GLU A 138 9.08 14.53 6.83
C GLU A 138 9.49 13.15 7.37
N PHE A 139 10.31 12.40 6.61
CA PHE A 139 10.69 11.02 6.92
C PHE A 139 12.18 10.74 6.61
N PRO A 140 13.13 11.42 7.27
CA PRO A 140 14.56 11.27 7.02
C PRO A 140 15.18 9.93 7.49
N SER A 141 14.53 9.23 8.41
CA SER A 141 14.96 7.97 9.01
C SER A 141 14.23 6.77 8.39
N ALA A 142 14.78 5.57 8.57
CA ALA A 142 14.10 4.34 8.18
C ALA A 142 12.81 4.12 9.00
N LEU A 143 11.86 3.42 8.39
CA LEU A 143 10.69 2.88 9.06
C LEU A 143 10.86 1.38 9.27
N ARG A 144 10.44 0.90 10.44
CA ARG A 144 10.39 -0.52 10.79
C ARG A 144 8.95 -0.97 10.89
N ARG A 145 8.67 -2.19 10.44
CA ARG A 145 7.34 -2.78 10.56
C ARG A 145 7.03 -3.00 12.04
N CYS A 146 5.82 -2.61 12.46
CA CYS A 146 5.29 -3.05 13.75
C CYS A 146 5.03 -4.55 13.69
N VAL A 147 5.68 -5.30 14.56
CA VAL A 147 5.48 -6.74 14.72
C VAL A 147 5.10 -7.03 16.17
N LYS A 148 4.51 -8.20 16.40
CA LYS A 148 4.39 -8.74 17.75
C LYS A 148 5.59 -9.66 17.96
N GLY A 149 6.52 -9.25 18.82
CA GLY A 149 7.64 -10.07 19.27
C GLY A 149 7.20 -11.34 20.01
#